data_AF-A0A480QS81-F1
#
_entry.id   AF-A0A480QS81-F1
#
_cell.length_a   1.000
_cell.length_b   1.000
_cell.length_c   1.000
_cell.angle_alpha   90.00
_cell.angle_beta   90.00
_cell.angle_gamma   90.00
#
_symmetry.space_group_name_H-M   'P 1'
#
loop_
_entity.id
_entity.type
_entity.pdbx_description
1 polymer ?
#
loop_
_entity_poly.entity_id
_entity_poly.type
_entity_poly.pdbx_seq_one_letter_code
_entity_poly.pdbx_strand_id
1 'polypeptide(L)'
;MTCYRGFLLGSCRRVAGGRAAALSGPGAGGPAARPRLSSDGDGRRHLGHGHPRELAGCGSRPDGGFRPSRVVVVAKTTRYEFEQQRYRYAELSEEDLKQLLALKGSSYSGLLERHHIHTKNVEHIVDSLRNEGIEVRLVKRREYDEETVRWADAVIAAGGDGTMLLAASKVLDRLKPVIGVNTDPERSEGHLCLPVRYTHSFPEALQKFYRGEFRWLWRQRIRLYLEGTGINPIPVDLHEQQLSLNQHSRAFNIERVHDESKWIGN
;
A
#
# COMPACT_ATOMS: atom_id res chain seq x y z
N MET A 1 -4.54 -15.61 12.82
CA MET A 1 -4.97 -14.69 11.74
C MET A 1 -3.85 -13.69 11.49
N THR A 2 -3.62 -13.29 10.25
CA THR A 2 -2.45 -12.47 9.88
C THR A 2 -2.92 -11.12 9.35
N CYS A 3 -2.41 -10.04 9.92
CA CYS A 3 -2.74 -8.67 9.50
C CYS A 3 -1.47 -7.91 9.18
N TYR A 4 -1.53 -6.95 8.26
CA TYR A 4 -0.31 -6.32 7.73
C TYR A 4 -0.03 -4.97 8.40
N ARG A 5 1.22 -4.75 8.79
CA ARG A 5 1.84 -3.45 9.13
C ARG A 5 3.11 -3.28 8.28
N GLY A 6 3.67 -2.09 8.07
CA GLY A 6 4.79 -1.95 7.11
C GLY A 6 5.75 -0.76 7.22
N PHE A 7 6.94 -0.91 7.83
CA PHE A 7 8.28 -0.57 7.28
C PHE A 7 9.43 -0.91 8.26
N LEU A 8 10.39 -1.70 7.78
CA LEU A 8 11.83 -1.56 8.09
C LEU A 8 12.62 -2.11 6.89
N LEU A 9 13.49 -1.30 6.29
CA LEU A 9 14.69 -1.72 5.57
C LEU A 9 15.69 -0.55 5.64
N GLY A 10 16.92 -0.87 6.04
CA GLY A 10 17.92 0.07 6.53
C GLY A 10 18.29 1.16 5.54
N SER A 11 18.61 2.32 6.10
CA SER A 11 19.26 3.44 5.41
C SER A 11 20.55 2.96 4.73
N CYS A 12 20.56 2.90 3.40
CA CYS A 12 21.81 2.99 2.66
C CYS A 12 22.18 4.47 2.55
N ARG A 13 23.26 4.83 3.25
CA ARG A 13 23.83 6.18 3.24
C ARG A 13 24.17 6.61 1.82
N ARG A 14 23.85 7.86 1.54
CA ARG A 14 24.30 8.63 0.39
C ARG A 14 25.84 8.64 0.38
N VAL A 15 26.48 8.06 -0.63
CA VAL A 15 27.88 8.34 -0.94
C VAL A 15 27.88 9.53 -1.91
N ALA A 16 28.08 10.73 -1.37
CA ALA A 16 28.46 11.87 -2.19
C ALA A 16 29.95 11.72 -2.51
N GLY A 17 30.28 11.14 -3.66
CA GLY A 17 31.62 11.11 -4.21
C GLY A 17 31.74 12.20 -5.27
N GLY A 18 32.53 13.24 -5.00
CA GLY A 18 32.72 14.35 -5.93
C GLY A 18 33.72 15.42 -5.45
N ARG A 19 34.96 14.97 -5.19
CA ARG A 19 36.24 15.69 -5.13
C ARG A 19 36.24 17.19 -4.81
N ALA A 20 36.71 17.50 -3.58
CA ALA A 20 37.39 18.77 -3.29
C ALA A 20 38.77 18.79 -3.95
N ALA A 21 39.09 19.91 -4.60
CA ALA A 21 40.42 20.25 -5.09
C ALA A 21 41.01 21.40 -4.26
N ALA A 22 42.35 21.44 -4.23
CA ALA A 22 43.25 22.49 -3.72
C ALA A 22 43.55 22.45 -2.21
N LEU A 23 44.78 22.63 -1.69
CA LEU A 23 46.18 22.56 -2.13
C LEU A 23 47.01 22.95 -0.86
N SER A 24 48.18 22.32 -0.65
CA SER A 24 49.38 22.82 0.09
C SER A 24 49.23 23.59 1.43
N GLY A 25 49.74 23.12 2.58
CA GLY A 25 51.16 23.14 2.98
C GLY A 25 51.33 23.50 4.48
N PRO A 26 52.53 23.38 5.11
CA PRO A 26 52.70 22.77 6.45
C PRO A 26 53.26 23.66 7.60
N GLY A 27 53.25 23.11 8.83
CA GLY A 27 54.07 23.53 10.00
C GLY A 27 53.26 24.16 11.15
N ALA A 28 53.55 24.03 12.45
CA ALA A 28 54.52 23.29 13.26
C ALA A 28 54.14 23.49 14.76
N GLY A 29 54.54 22.59 15.67
CA GLY A 29 54.73 22.89 17.11
C GLY A 29 53.72 22.31 18.11
N GLY A 30 54.14 21.31 18.91
CA GLY A 30 53.55 20.99 20.23
C GLY A 30 54.30 21.74 21.36
N PRO A 31 54.36 21.25 22.61
CA PRO A 31 53.41 20.47 23.44
C PRO A 31 53.25 21.10 24.87
N ALA A 32 52.80 20.31 25.86
CA ALA A 32 52.84 20.52 27.33
C ALA A 32 51.71 21.38 27.95
N ALA A 33 51.23 21.22 29.18
CA ALA A 33 51.31 20.21 30.24
C ALA A 33 50.17 20.52 31.25
N ARG A 34 49.75 19.53 32.04
CA ARG A 34 48.93 19.74 33.27
C ARG A 34 49.83 20.29 34.41
N PRO A 35 49.26 20.93 35.45
CA PRO A 35 48.92 20.19 36.66
C PRO A 35 47.60 20.62 37.35
N ARG A 36 47.32 19.93 38.46
CA ARG A 36 46.06 19.79 39.22
C ARG A 36 45.90 20.80 40.39
N LEU A 37 44.75 20.67 41.07
CA LEU A 37 44.31 21.13 42.41
C LEU A 37 43.47 22.42 42.37
N SER A 38 42.34 22.58 43.08
CA SER A 38 41.69 21.80 44.15
C SER A 38 40.26 22.31 44.42
N SER A 39 39.44 21.40 44.95
CA SER A 39 38.36 21.54 45.95
C SER A 39 37.08 22.38 45.72
N ASP A 40 35.97 21.66 45.98
CA ASP A 40 34.70 22.04 46.62
C ASP A 40 33.52 22.52 45.79
N GLY A 41 32.39 21.81 45.94
CA GLY A 41 31.07 22.27 45.52
C GLY A 41 30.09 21.18 45.08
N ASP A 42 29.56 20.45 46.07
CA ASP A 42 28.25 19.80 46.18
C ASP A 42 27.27 19.83 44.98
N GLY A 43 26.65 18.68 44.68
CA GLY A 43 25.58 18.61 43.67
C GLY A 43 25.25 17.22 43.14
N ARG A 44 24.62 16.38 43.97
CA ARG A 44 23.91 15.15 43.53
C ARG A 44 22.92 15.46 42.40
N ARG A 45 23.15 14.95 41.16
CA ARG A 45 22.08 14.47 40.23
C ARG A 45 22.63 13.41 39.28
N HIS A 46 22.09 12.20 39.37
CA HIS A 46 22.29 11.13 38.40
C HIS A 46 21.79 11.57 37.02
N LEU A 47 22.68 11.54 36.03
CA LEU A 47 22.31 11.64 34.61
C LEU A 47 21.78 10.27 34.18
N GLY A 48 20.45 10.14 34.24
CA GLY A 48 19.73 9.01 33.67
C GLY A 48 19.92 8.94 32.16
N HIS A 49 20.17 7.73 31.68
CA HIS A 49 20.10 7.35 30.28
C HIS A 49 18.78 7.86 29.67
N GLY A 50 18.89 8.66 28.61
CA GLY A 50 17.74 9.12 27.83
C GLY A 50 17.02 7.95 27.20
N HIS A 51 15.88 7.58 27.78
CA HIS A 51 14.89 6.71 27.14
C HIS A 51 14.41 7.37 25.84
N PRO A 52 14.34 6.63 24.71
CA PRO A 52 13.62 7.10 23.54
C PRO A 52 12.15 7.28 23.94
N ARG A 53 11.62 8.50 23.78
CA ARG A 53 10.19 8.78 23.88
C ARG A 53 9.44 7.88 22.89
N GLU A 54 8.76 6.86 23.41
CA GLU A 54 7.69 6.16 22.71
C GLU A 54 6.59 7.18 22.42
N LEU A 55 6.54 7.65 21.18
CA LEU A 55 5.38 8.34 20.65
C LEU A 55 4.24 7.33 20.53
N ALA A 56 3.17 7.56 21.30
CA ALA A 56 1.94 6.79 21.31
C ALA A 56 1.36 6.65 19.88
N GLY A 57 1.60 5.49 19.27
CA GLY A 57 1.07 5.11 17.98
C GLY A 57 -0.09 4.12 18.15
N CYS A 58 -1.27 4.51 17.67
CA CYS A 58 -2.43 3.66 17.37
C CYS A 58 -2.62 2.39 18.24
N GLY A 59 -3.33 2.57 19.37
CA GLY A 59 -4.29 1.60 19.88
C GLY A 59 -3.80 0.24 20.40
N SER A 60 -2.49 -0.04 20.47
CA SER A 60 -2.03 -1.23 21.20
C SER A 60 -2.13 -0.97 22.70
N ARG A 61 -3.27 -1.33 23.29
CA ARG A 61 -3.40 -1.46 24.75
C ARG A 61 -2.47 -2.60 25.23
N PRO A 62 -2.05 -2.60 26.51
CA PRO A 62 -1.19 -3.64 27.07
C PRO A 62 -1.72 -5.08 26.89
N ASP A 63 -3.00 -5.27 26.56
CA ASP A 63 -3.63 -6.57 26.25
C ASP A 63 -3.44 -7.07 24.79
N GLY A 64 -2.72 -6.35 23.92
CA GLY A 64 -2.40 -6.81 22.56
C GLY A 64 -3.55 -6.78 21.54
N GLY A 65 -4.76 -6.37 21.94
CA GLY A 65 -5.91 -6.19 21.06
C GLY A 65 -5.84 -4.97 20.13
N PHE A 66 -6.63 -4.99 19.06
CA PHE A 66 -6.78 -3.91 18.07
C PHE A 66 -8.25 -3.56 17.88
N ARG A 67 -8.64 -2.31 18.21
CA ARG A 67 -10.01 -1.79 18.14
C ARG A 67 -10.01 -0.45 17.36
N PRO A 68 -10.24 -0.45 16.05
CA PRO A 68 -10.33 0.77 15.27
C PRO A 68 -11.67 1.49 15.54
N SER A 69 -11.66 2.82 15.58
CA SER A 69 -12.89 3.62 15.63
C SER A 69 -13.35 4.03 14.24
N ARG A 70 -12.41 4.19 13.30
CA ARG A 70 -12.67 4.56 11.90
C ARG A 70 -12.01 3.57 10.97
N VAL A 71 -12.75 3.06 9.99
CA VAL A 71 -12.24 2.11 9.00
C VAL A 71 -12.64 2.55 7.60
N VAL A 72 -11.68 2.55 6.68
CA VAL A 72 -12.00 2.63 5.25
C VAL A 72 -12.05 1.22 4.68
N VAL A 73 -13.14 0.91 3.98
CA VAL A 73 -13.30 -0.33 3.20
C VAL A 73 -13.11 0.03 1.73
N VAL A 74 -12.04 -0.50 1.13
CA VAL A 74 -11.73 -0.33 -0.29
C VAL A 74 -12.29 -1.53 -1.05
N ALA A 75 -13.40 -1.33 -1.77
CA ALA A 75 -14.05 -2.39 -2.52
C ALA A 75 -13.49 -2.53 -3.94
N LYS A 76 -13.34 -3.78 -4.39
CA LYS A 76 -12.99 -4.13 -5.76
C LYS A 76 -14.07 -3.61 -6.72
N THR A 77 -13.69 -2.84 -7.73
CA THR A 77 -14.55 -2.66 -8.92
C THR A 77 -14.61 -3.99 -9.68
N THR A 78 -15.78 -4.62 -9.69
CA THR A 78 -15.96 -5.90 -10.39
C THR A 78 -15.87 -5.72 -11.90
N ARG A 79 -15.53 -6.79 -12.63
CA ARG A 79 -15.50 -6.73 -14.09
C ARG A 79 -16.88 -6.39 -14.68
N TYR A 80 -17.96 -6.94 -14.11
CA TYR A 80 -19.32 -6.57 -14.47
C TYR A 80 -19.55 -5.06 -14.35
N GLU A 81 -19.23 -4.49 -13.19
CA GLU A 81 -19.40 -3.07 -12.93
C GLU A 81 -18.53 -2.21 -13.87
N PHE A 82 -17.29 -2.62 -14.12
CA PHE A 82 -16.38 -1.92 -15.03
C PHE A 82 -16.92 -1.86 -16.46
N GLU A 83 -17.38 -2.99 -17.00
CA GLU A 83 -17.98 -3.02 -18.34
C GLU A 83 -19.27 -2.18 -18.33
N GLN A 84 -20.16 -2.35 -17.34
CA GLN A 84 -21.40 -1.56 -17.24
C GLN A 84 -21.15 -0.04 -17.23
N GLN A 85 -20.15 0.43 -16.47
CA GLN A 85 -19.76 1.85 -16.45
C GLN A 85 -19.29 2.34 -17.83
N ARG A 86 -18.52 1.52 -18.55
CA ARG A 86 -18.02 1.86 -19.89
C ARG A 86 -19.16 1.95 -20.92
N TYR A 87 -20.13 1.05 -20.85
CA TYR A 87 -21.22 0.99 -21.82
C TYR A 87 -22.37 1.96 -21.52
N ARG A 88 -22.64 2.27 -20.25
CA ARG A 88 -23.56 3.37 -19.90
C ARG A 88 -23.10 4.72 -20.44
N TYR A 89 -21.78 4.96 -20.48
CA TYR A 89 -21.22 6.16 -21.08
C TYR A 89 -21.37 6.22 -22.61
N ALA A 90 -21.62 5.07 -23.25
CA ALA A 90 -21.82 4.94 -24.69
C ALA A 90 -23.30 4.82 -25.09
N GLU A 91 -24.24 5.00 -24.15
CA GLU A 91 -25.70 4.88 -24.36
C GLU A 91 -26.15 3.54 -24.99
N LEU A 92 -25.40 2.46 -24.76
CA LEU A 92 -25.71 1.14 -25.31
C LEU A 92 -26.72 0.38 -24.44
N SER A 93 -27.51 -0.49 -25.07
CA SER A 93 -28.51 -1.32 -24.38
C SER A 93 -27.86 -2.45 -23.56
N GLU A 94 -28.60 -3.04 -22.63
CA GLU A 94 -28.12 -4.20 -21.86
C GLU A 94 -27.91 -5.43 -22.75
N GLU A 95 -28.70 -5.54 -23.82
CA GLU A 95 -28.62 -6.58 -24.84
C GLU A 95 -27.32 -6.45 -25.65
N ASP A 96 -26.93 -5.23 -26.01
CA ASP A 96 -25.65 -4.97 -26.67
C ASP A 96 -24.48 -5.34 -25.76
N LEU A 97 -24.57 -5.02 -24.46
CA LEU A 97 -23.58 -5.43 -23.47
C LEU A 97 -23.43 -6.95 -23.40
N LYS A 98 -24.54 -7.69 -23.37
CA LYS A 98 -24.54 -9.16 -23.35
C LYS A 98 -23.85 -9.73 -24.60
N GLN A 99 -24.17 -9.21 -25.78
CA GLN A 99 -23.56 -9.64 -27.04
C GLN A 99 -22.06 -9.31 -27.10
N LEU A 100 -21.66 -8.11 -26.70
CA LEU A 100 -20.26 -7.68 -26.70
C LEU A 100 -19.42 -8.48 -25.72
N LEU A 101 -19.96 -8.82 -24.54
CA LEU A 101 -19.26 -9.70 -23.59
C LEU A 101 -19.10 -11.10 -24.16
N ALA A 102 -20.12 -11.64 -24.81
CA ALA A 102 -20.05 -12.94 -25.47
C ALA A 102 -18.98 -12.97 -26.58
N LEU A 103 -18.91 -11.93 -27.42
CA LEU A 103 -17.86 -11.77 -28.44
C LEU A 103 -16.45 -11.68 -27.84
N LYS A 104 -16.30 -11.09 -26.65
CA LYS A 104 -15.05 -11.07 -25.88
C LYS A 104 -14.82 -12.37 -25.07
N GLY A 105 -15.59 -13.42 -25.30
CA GLY A 105 -15.47 -14.71 -24.61
C GLY A 105 -15.85 -14.69 -23.13
N SER A 106 -16.76 -13.80 -22.72
CA SER A 106 -17.14 -13.59 -21.32
C SER A 106 -18.65 -13.76 -21.12
N SER A 107 -19.04 -14.55 -20.11
CA SER A 107 -20.46 -14.76 -19.78
C SER A 107 -21.01 -13.60 -18.96
N TYR A 108 -22.04 -12.92 -19.46
CA TYR A 108 -22.75 -11.87 -18.73
C TYR A 108 -23.33 -12.37 -17.41
N SER A 109 -24.06 -13.49 -17.43
CA SER A 109 -24.68 -14.07 -16.24
C SER A 109 -23.65 -14.48 -15.20
N GLY A 110 -22.52 -15.07 -15.63
CA GLY A 110 -21.42 -15.41 -14.73
C GLY A 110 -20.75 -14.17 -14.11
N LEU A 111 -20.58 -13.10 -14.88
CA LEU A 111 -20.06 -11.83 -14.35
C LEU A 111 -21.03 -11.19 -13.35
N LEU A 112 -22.33 -11.22 -13.63
CA LEU A 112 -23.38 -10.69 -12.77
C LEU A 112 -23.50 -11.49 -11.45
N GLU A 113 -23.48 -12.81 -11.52
CA GLU A 113 -23.49 -13.69 -10.34
C GLU A 113 -22.32 -13.36 -9.40
N ARG A 114 -21.10 -13.28 -9.96
CA ARG A 114 -19.90 -12.94 -9.18
C ARG A 114 -19.93 -11.52 -8.64
N HIS A 115 -20.58 -10.59 -9.36
CA HIS A 115 -20.84 -9.26 -8.84
C HIS A 115 -21.74 -9.29 -7.61
N HIS A 116 -22.85 -10.04 -7.65
CA HIS A 116 -23.73 -10.17 -6.49
C HIS A 116 -23.05 -10.83 -5.29
N ILE A 117 -22.27 -11.90 -5.50
CA ILE A 117 -21.48 -12.54 -4.43
C ILE A 117 -20.53 -11.53 -3.78
N HIS A 118 -19.79 -10.78 -4.62
CA HIS A 118 -18.88 -9.74 -4.14
C HIS A 118 -19.61 -8.66 -3.34
N THR A 119 -20.69 -8.09 -3.88
CA THR A 119 -21.46 -7.01 -3.26
C THR A 119 -22.03 -7.46 -1.92
N LYS A 120 -22.64 -8.66 -1.86
CA LYS A 120 -23.17 -9.25 -0.62
C LYS A 120 -22.08 -9.39 0.45
N ASN A 121 -20.89 -9.86 0.08
CA ASN A 121 -19.79 -10.01 1.04
C ASN A 121 -19.21 -8.65 1.48
N VAL A 122 -19.20 -7.64 0.60
CA VAL A 122 -18.82 -6.27 0.98
C VAL A 122 -19.81 -5.68 1.99
N GLU A 123 -21.12 -5.81 1.72
CA GLU A 123 -22.19 -5.37 2.63
C GLU A 123 -22.05 -6.06 3.99
N HIS A 124 -21.85 -7.38 4.01
CA HIS A 124 -21.63 -8.12 5.25
C HIS A 124 -20.45 -7.56 6.09
N ILE A 125 -19.33 -7.23 5.46
CA ILE A 125 -18.17 -6.61 6.14
C ILE A 125 -18.55 -5.24 6.71
N VAL A 126 -19.18 -4.38 5.90
CA VAL A 126 -19.56 -3.01 6.29
C VAL A 126 -20.55 -3.03 7.45
N ASP A 127 -21.58 -3.87 7.36
CA ASP A 127 -22.61 -3.99 8.40
C ASP A 127 -22.01 -4.53 9.69
N SER A 128 -21.13 -5.54 9.61
CA SER A 128 -20.42 -6.08 10.78
C SER A 128 -19.59 -5.01 11.50
N LEU A 129 -18.93 -4.10 10.77
CA LEU A 129 -18.19 -2.99 11.36
C LEU A 129 -19.12 -1.96 12.01
N ARG A 130 -20.17 -1.55 11.29
CA ARG A 130 -21.14 -0.55 11.77
C ARG A 130 -21.89 -1.02 13.02
N ASN A 131 -22.24 -2.30 13.07
CA ASN A 131 -22.90 -2.93 14.23
C ASN A 131 -22.02 -2.88 15.49
N GLU A 132 -20.69 -2.82 15.34
CA GLU A 132 -19.73 -2.64 16.43
C GLU A 132 -19.45 -1.15 16.74
N GLY A 133 -20.21 -0.23 16.15
CA GLY A 133 -20.07 1.22 16.36
C GLY A 133 -18.86 1.84 15.64
N ILE A 134 -18.27 1.14 14.68
CA ILE A 134 -17.15 1.65 13.89
C ILE A 134 -17.67 2.56 12.78
N GLU A 135 -17.09 3.74 12.62
CA GLU A 135 -17.38 4.64 11.50
C GLU A 135 -16.72 4.08 10.23
N VAL A 136 -17.52 3.86 9.18
CA VAL A 136 -17.07 3.19 7.95
C VAL A 136 -17.22 4.10 6.73
N ARG A 137 -16.12 4.28 5.98
CA ARG A 137 -16.12 4.81 4.62
C ARG A 137 -15.93 3.68 3.62
N LEU A 138 -16.97 3.37 2.85
CA LEU A 138 -16.86 2.45 1.72
C LEU A 138 -16.46 3.25 0.48
N VAL A 139 -15.33 2.93 -0.12
CA VAL A 139 -14.78 3.64 -1.29
C VAL A 139 -14.34 2.67 -2.38
N LYS A 140 -14.37 3.13 -3.63
CA LYS A 140 -13.76 2.41 -4.77
C LYS A 140 -12.44 3.04 -5.17
N ARG A 141 -11.75 2.43 -6.15
CA ARG A 141 -10.42 2.88 -6.62
C ARG A 141 -10.33 4.40 -6.87
N ARG A 142 -11.35 4.98 -7.51
CA ARG A 142 -11.39 6.40 -7.90
C ARG A 142 -11.47 7.36 -6.72
N GLU A 143 -12.09 6.93 -5.62
CA GLU A 143 -12.32 7.74 -4.42
C GLU A 143 -11.29 7.46 -3.33
N TYR A 144 -10.55 6.36 -3.47
CA TYR A 144 -9.53 5.97 -2.50
C TYR A 144 -8.27 6.80 -2.71
N ASP A 145 -7.92 7.65 -1.75
CA ASP A 145 -6.75 8.52 -1.80
C ASP A 145 -6.01 8.58 -0.45
N GLU A 146 -4.95 9.38 -0.37
CA GLU A 146 -4.18 9.53 0.86
C GLU A 146 -4.98 10.18 1.99
N GLU A 147 -5.94 11.05 1.69
CA GLU A 147 -6.79 11.69 2.69
C GLU A 147 -7.68 10.64 3.38
N THR A 148 -8.28 9.76 2.58
CA THR A 148 -9.07 8.64 3.05
C THR A 148 -8.25 7.71 3.95
N VAL A 149 -6.97 7.46 3.58
CA VAL A 149 -6.03 6.67 4.40
C VAL A 149 -5.69 7.36 5.71
N ARG A 150 -5.45 8.68 5.70
CA ARG A 150 -5.14 9.47 6.89
C ARG A 150 -6.29 9.46 7.89
N TRP A 151 -7.53 9.55 7.40
CA TRP A 151 -8.74 9.57 8.22
C TRP A 151 -8.98 8.26 9.00
N ALA A 152 -8.71 7.10 8.39
CA ALA A 152 -9.04 5.80 9.00
C ALA A 152 -7.98 5.30 9.99
N ASP A 153 -8.36 4.53 11.01
CA ASP A 153 -7.41 3.83 11.89
C ASP A 153 -6.88 2.53 11.26
N ALA A 154 -7.65 1.94 10.34
CA ALA A 154 -7.25 0.81 9.50
C ALA A 154 -7.91 0.85 8.12
N VAL A 155 -7.27 0.17 7.17
CA VAL A 155 -7.78 -0.03 5.81
C VAL A 155 -8.17 -1.50 5.63
N ILE A 156 -9.40 -1.76 5.19
CA ILE A 156 -9.85 -3.08 4.79
C ILE A 156 -9.93 -3.13 3.26
N ALA A 157 -9.20 -4.04 2.63
CA ALA A 157 -9.30 -4.31 1.20
C ALA A 157 -10.32 -5.43 0.97
N ALA A 158 -11.51 -5.08 0.47
CA ALA A 158 -12.58 -6.03 0.17
C ALA A 158 -12.50 -6.47 -1.29
N GLY A 159 -11.84 -7.60 -1.53
CA GLY A 159 -11.50 -8.12 -2.85
C GLY A 159 -10.38 -9.16 -2.79
N GLY A 160 -9.76 -9.46 -3.93
CA GLY A 160 -8.59 -10.34 -3.95
C GLY A 160 -7.28 -9.61 -3.64
N ASP A 161 -6.16 -10.26 -3.91
CA ASP A 161 -4.82 -9.70 -3.68
C ASP A 161 -4.57 -8.39 -4.45
N GLY A 162 -5.13 -8.23 -5.65
CA GLY A 162 -5.06 -6.97 -6.39
C GLY A 162 -5.69 -5.78 -5.65
N THR A 163 -6.79 -6.00 -4.92
CA THR A 163 -7.41 -4.98 -4.08
C THR A 163 -6.56 -4.70 -2.84
N MET A 164 -5.96 -5.75 -2.25
CA MET A 164 -5.01 -5.61 -1.13
C MET A 164 -3.78 -4.77 -1.53
N LEU A 165 -3.23 -5.01 -2.72
CA LEU A 165 -2.09 -4.24 -3.25
C LEU A 165 -2.48 -2.78 -3.54
N LEU A 166 -3.67 -2.54 -4.12
CA LEU A 166 -4.20 -1.19 -4.33
C LEU A 166 -4.33 -0.44 -2.99
N ALA A 167 -4.92 -1.08 -1.98
CA ALA A 167 -5.03 -0.52 -0.64
C ALA A 167 -3.65 -0.21 -0.04
N ALA A 168 -2.74 -1.18 -0.04
CA ALA A 168 -1.40 -1.00 0.51
C ALA A 168 -0.57 0.07 -0.23
N SER A 169 -0.85 0.33 -1.52
CA SER A 169 -0.08 1.28 -2.31
C SER A 169 -0.09 2.70 -1.74
N LYS A 170 -1.24 3.14 -1.18
CA LYS A 170 -1.47 4.49 -0.63
C LYS A 170 -1.22 4.58 0.89
N VAL A 171 -0.85 3.47 1.53
CA VAL A 171 -0.50 3.44 2.95
C VAL A 171 1.00 3.64 3.11
N LEU A 172 1.38 4.83 3.56
CA LEU A 172 2.77 5.23 3.79
C LEU A 172 3.18 5.17 5.27
N ASP A 173 2.21 5.27 6.19
CA ASP A 173 2.44 5.10 7.62
C ASP A 173 2.63 3.62 7.95
N ARG A 174 3.78 3.31 8.54
CA ARG A 174 4.17 1.94 8.90
C ARG A 174 3.28 1.28 9.94
N LEU A 175 2.63 2.07 10.79
CA LEU A 175 1.78 1.56 11.86
C LEU A 175 0.33 1.36 11.41
N LYS A 176 -0.06 1.97 10.29
CA LYS A 176 -1.41 1.86 9.71
C LYS A 176 -1.67 0.43 9.23
N PRO A 177 -2.62 -0.30 9.83
CA PRO A 177 -2.95 -1.65 9.42
C PRO A 177 -3.66 -1.69 8.06
N VAL A 178 -3.32 -2.70 7.26
CA VAL A 178 -4.07 -3.08 6.06
C VAL A 178 -4.51 -4.53 6.20
N ILE A 179 -5.80 -4.78 6.00
CA ILE A 179 -6.44 -6.08 6.21
C ILE A 179 -7.16 -6.49 4.93
N GLY A 180 -6.74 -7.56 4.28
CA GLY A 180 -7.41 -8.07 3.08
C GLY A 180 -8.53 -9.04 3.42
N VAL A 181 -9.71 -8.88 2.84
CA VAL A 181 -10.84 -9.82 2.95
C VAL A 181 -11.26 -10.26 1.56
N ASN A 182 -11.12 -11.55 1.27
CA ASN A 182 -11.47 -12.10 -0.03
C ASN A 182 -12.98 -12.21 -0.21
N THR A 183 -13.56 -11.38 -1.06
CA THR A 183 -15.02 -11.29 -1.26
C THR A 183 -15.61 -12.31 -2.24
N ASP A 184 -14.79 -13.14 -2.91
CA ASP A 184 -15.24 -14.17 -3.86
C ASP A 184 -14.27 -15.38 -3.79
N PRO A 185 -14.18 -16.03 -2.62
CA PRO A 185 -13.19 -17.06 -2.36
C PRO A 185 -13.38 -18.33 -3.19
N GLU A 186 -14.59 -18.58 -3.70
CA GLU A 186 -14.87 -19.70 -4.59
C GLU A 186 -14.24 -19.53 -5.97
N ARG A 187 -13.88 -18.29 -6.37
CA ARG A 187 -13.30 -17.99 -7.68
C ARG A 187 -11.79 -17.82 -7.65
N SER A 188 -11.25 -17.33 -6.55
CA SER A 188 -9.83 -17.02 -6.43
C SER A 188 -9.36 -17.13 -5.00
N GLU A 189 -8.16 -17.68 -4.80
CA GLU A 189 -7.47 -17.60 -3.53
C GLU A 189 -6.92 -16.18 -3.31
N GLY A 190 -6.93 -15.72 -2.06
CA GLY A 190 -6.30 -14.47 -1.65
C GLY A 190 -5.17 -14.76 -0.68
N HIS A 191 -3.94 -14.90 -1.17
CA HIS A 191 -2.78 -15.24 -0.32
C HIS A 191 -2.41 -14.09 0.64
N LEU A 192 -2.81 -12.86 0.28
CA LEU A 192 -2.64 -11.70 1.13
C LEU A 192 -3.89 -11.42 1.98
N CYS A 193 -4.99 -12.16 1.81
CA CYS A 193 -6.22 -11.95 2.56
C CYS A 193 -6.28 -12.80 3.84
N LEU A 194 -7.24 -12.47 4.71
CA LEU A 194 -7.62 -13.31 5.84
C LEU A 194 -8.07 -14.70 5.35
N PRO A 195 -7.95 -15.74 6.19
CA PRO A 195 -8.50 -17.06 5.88
C PRO A 195 -9.96 -17.01 5.43
N VAL A 196 -10.30 -17.79 4.39
CA VAL A 196 -11.61 -17.78 3.71
C VAL A 196 -12.83 -17.78 4.62
N ARG A 197 -12.78 -18.49 5.76
CA ARG A 197 -13.89 -18.52 6.73
C ARG A 197 -14.34 -17.13 7.19
N TYR A 198 -13.41 -16.16 7.24
CA TYR A 198 -13.69 -14.81 7.70
C TYR A 198 -14.39 -13.93 6.66
N THR A 199 -14.53 -14.40 5.43
CA THR A 199 -15.40 -13.78 4.44
C THR A 199 -16.86 -13.90 4.85
N HIS A 200 -17.27 -15.07 5.35
CA HIS A 200 -18.65 -15.36 5.73
C HIS A 200 -18.91 -15.14 7.23
N SER A 201 -17.87 -15.18 8.06
CA SER A 201 -17.90 -14.92 9.50
C SER A 201 -17.02 -13.73 9.86
N PHE A 202 -17.22 -12.57 9.21
CA PHE A 202 -16.42 -11.39 9.50
C PHE A 202 -16.50 -10.91 10.97
N PRO A 203 -17.66 -10.98 11.66
CA PRO A 203 -17.73 -10.67 13.09
C PRO A 203 -16.76 -11.48 13.95
N GLU A 204 -16.49 -12.75 13.61
CA GLU A 204 -15.49 -13.55 14.32
C GLU A 204 -14.08 -12.99 14.15
N ALA A 205 -13.75 -12.46 12.96
CA ALA A 205 -12.48 -11.79 12.73
C ALA A 205 -12.34 -10.54 13.61
N LEU A 206 -13.40 -9.74 13.74
CA LEU A 206 -13.44 -8.57 14.62
C LEU A 206 -13.20 -8.95 16.08
N GLN A 207 -13.86 -9.99 16.58
CA GLN A 207 -13.64 -10.49 17.95
C GLN A 207 -12.19 -10.92 18.16
N LYS A 208 -11.56 -11.56 17.16
CA LYS A 208 -10.14 -11.89 17.23
C LYS A 208 -9.24 -10.65 17.23
N PHE A 209 -9.57 -9.61 16.46
CA PHE A 209 -8.83 -8.35 16.54
C PHE A 209 -8.93 -7.76 17.95
N TYR A 210 -10.13 -7.72 18.52
CA TYR A 210 -10.36 -7.14 19.84
C TYR A 210 -9.63 -7.86 20.96
N ARG A 211 -9.50 -9.19 20.85
CA ARG A 211 -8.80 -10.06 21.82
C ARG A 211 -7.30 -10.17 21.57
N GLY A 212 -6.78 -9.61 20.47
CA GLY A 212 -5.36 -9.77 20.13
C GLY A 212 -5.00 -11.16 19.58
N GLU A 213 -5.97 -11.97 19.16
CA GLU A 213 -5.77 -13.34 18.64
C GLU A 213 -5.27 -13.38 17.18
N PHE A 214 -4.26 -12.58 16.89
CA PHE A 214 -3.70 -12.43 15.56
C PHE A 214 -2.23 -12.03 15.64
N ARG A 215 -1.52 -12.11 14.52
CA ARG A 215 -0.14 -11.65 14.42
C ARG A 215 -0.04 -10.54 13.38
N TRP A 216 0.63 -9.46 13.75
CA TRP A 216 1.08 -8.46 12.80
C TRP A 216 2.18 -9.04 11.94
N LEU A 217 2.08 -8.82 10.64
CA LEU A 217 3.07 -9.23 9.67
C LEU A 217 3.60 -8.02 8.94
N TRP A 218 4.92 -7.91 8.95
CA TRP A 218 5.64 -6.86 8.25
C TRP A 218 5.95 -7.35 6.83
N ARG A 219 5.55 -6.56 5.82
CA ARG A 219 5.88 -6.82 4.42
C ARG A 219 6.96 -5.88 3.94
N GLN A 220 7.97 -6.43 3.28
CA GLN A 220 9.00 -5.66 2.59
C GLN A 220 8.41 -5.06 1.31
N ARG A 221 8.76 -3.82 1.01
CA ARG A 221 8.37 -3.11 -0.21
C ARG A 221 9.64 -2.68 -0.94
N ILE A 222 9.66 -2.88 -2.25
CA ILE A 222 10.76 -2.41 -3.10
C ILE A 222 10.52 -0.94 -3.42
N ARG A 223 11.56 -0.11 -3.28
CA ARG A 223 11.55 1.29 -3.72
C ARG A 223 12.48 1.41 -4.92
N LEU A 224 11.93 1.90 -6.03
CA LEU A 224 12.66 2.14 -7.26
C LEU A 224 12.97 3.64 -7.38
N TYR A 225 14.15 3.94 -7.93
CA TYR A 225 14.55 5.28 -8.36
C TYR A 225 14.88 5.20 -9.84
N LEU A 226 14.34 6.12 -10.63
CA LEU A 226 14.57 6.20 -12.07
C LEU A 226 15.34 7.48 -12.37
N GLU A 227 16.35 7.39 -13.23
CA GLU A 227 17.19 8.51 -13.67
C GLU A 227 17.29 8.50 -15.20
N GLY A 228 17.13 9.66 -15.84
CA GLY A 228 17.11 9.79 -17.30
C GLY A 228 16.19 10.91 -17.79
N THR A 229 16.26 11.21 -19.08
CA THR A 229 15.40 12.18 -19.76
C THR A 229 14.08 11.53 -20.20
N GLY A 230 12.97 12.27 -20.14
CA GLY A 230 11.67 11.77 -20.61
C GLY A 230 10.94 10.82 -19.64
N ILE A 231 11.39 10.72 -18.39
CA ILE A 231 10.70 9.95 -17.35
C ILE A 231 9.42 10.69 -16.96
N ASN A 232 8.28 9.99 -17.00
CA ASN A 232 7.04 10.50 -16.45
C ASN A 232 7.12 10.43 -14.91
N PRO A 233 7.10 11.57 -14.20
CA PRO A 233 7.22 11.59 -12.74
C PRO A 233 5.95 11.12 -12.03
N ILE A 234 4.80 11.12 -12.72
CA ILE A 234 3.51 10.73 -12.15
C ILE A 234 3.23 9.28 -12.56
N PRO A 235 3.14 8.34 -11.59
CA PRO A 235 2.71 6.97 -11.88
C PRO A 235 1.34 6.98 -12.54
N VAL A 236 1.18 6.19 -13.59
CA VAL A 236 -0.11 6.04 -14.27
C VAL A 236 -0.59 4.61 -14.11
N ASP A 237 -1.86 4.46 -13.76
CA ASP A 237 -2.48 3.15 -13.68
C ASP A 237 -2.69 2.59 -15.09
N LEU A 238 -2.13 1.41 -15.39
CA LEU A 238 -2.16 0.80 -16.74
C LEU A 238 -3.57 0.65 -17.34
N HIS A 239 -4.60 0.45 -16.51
CA HIS A 239 -5.98 0.34 -17.01
C HIS A 239 -6.60 1.68 -17.45
N GLU A 240 -6.01 2.81 -17.05
CA GLU A 240 -6.39 4.16 -17.50
C GLU A 240 -5.69 4.52 -18.81
N GLN A 241 -4.49 3.97 -19.04
CA GLN A 241 -3.79 4.02 -20.32
C GLN A 241 -4.13 2.77 -21.14
N GLN A 242 -5.23 2.82 -21.89
CA GLN A 242 -5.35 1.93 -23.05
C GLN A 242 -4.26 2.32 -24.06
N LEU A 243 -3.06 1.77 -23.88
CA LEU A 243 -2.09 1.77 -24.95
C LEU A 243 -2.72 0.94 -26.08
N SER A 244 -2.92 1.57 -27.24
CA SER A 244 -3.23 0.83 -28.45
C SER A 244 -2.17 -0.26 -28.68
N LEU A 245 -2.51 -1.36 -29.36
CA LEU A 245 -1.52 -2.37 -29.79
C LEU A 245 -0.30 -1.72 -30.46
N ASN A 246 -0.50 -0.65 -31.22
CA ASN A 246 0.57 0.15 -31.80
C ASN A 246 1.43 0.89 -30.76
N GLN A 247 0.86 1.39 -29.67
CA GLN A 247 1.61 2.01 -28.58
C GLN A 247 2.38 0.98 -27.74
N HIS A 248 1.82 -0.23 -27.54
CA HIS A 248 2.56 -1.35 -26.96
C HIS A 248 3.77 -1.74 -27.83
N SER A 249 3.56 -1.95 -29.14
CA SER A 249 4.65 -2.30 -30.07
C SER A 249 5.70 -1.19 -30.20
N ARG A 250 5.30 0.09 -30.13
CA ARG A 250 6.24 1.22 -30.13
C ARG A 250 7.06 1.32 -28.85
N ALA A 251 6.47 1.07 -27.68
CA ALA A 251 7.22 1.04 -26.42
C ALA A 251 8.30 -0.05 -26.41
N PHE A 252 8.01 -1.23 -26.99
CA PHE A 252 9.01 -2.29 -27.22
C PHE A 252 10.05 -1.95 -28.29
N ASN A 253 9.68 -1.19 -29.34
CA ASN A 253 10.59 -0.87 -30.44
C ASN A 253 11.50 0.34 -30.20
N ILE A 254 11.21 1.22 -29.22
CA ILE A 254 12.14 2.30 -28.84
C ILE A 254 13.46 1.72 -28.29
N GLU A 255 13.43 0.53 -27.67
CA GLU A 255 14.65 -0.17 -27.24
C GLU A 255 15.48 -0.72 -28.42
N ARG A 256 14.90 -0.91 -29.62
CA ARG A 256 15.63 -1.44 -30.79
C ARG A 256 16.22 -0.35 -31.69
N VAL A 257 15.58 0.81 -31.80
CA VAL A 257 16.05 1.89 -32.70
C VAL A 257 17.30 2.59 -32.14
N HIS A 258 17.50 2.56 -30.81
CA HIS A 258 18.72 3.11 -30.20
C HIS A 258 19.95 2.20 -30.29
N ASP A 259 19.79 0.92 -30.68
CA ASP A 259 20.92 -0.01 -30.80
C ASP A 259 21.46 -0.11 -32.24
N GLU A 260 20.65 0.20 -33.26
CA GLU A 260 21.11 0.19 -34.67
C GLU A 260 21.83 1.49 -35.08
N SER A 261 21.64 2.58 -34.35
CA SER A 261 22.32 3.86 -34.64
C SER A 261 23.79 3.89 -34.21
N LYS A 262 24.30 2.83 -33.57
CA LYS A 262 25.70 2.70 -33.12
C LYS A 262 26.59 1.83 -34.01
N TRP A 263 26.06 1.25 -35.09
CA TRP A 263 26.82 0.32 -35.96
C TRP A 263 26.98 0.76 -37.42
N ILE A 264 26.61 1.98 -37.78
CA ILE A 264 26.93 2.56 -39.10
C ILE A 264 27.72 3.84 -38.89
N GLY A 265 29.03 3.68 -38.68
CA GLY A 265 29.94 4.77 -38.40
C GLY A 265 31.36 4.30 -38.12
N ASN A 266 31.93 3.50 -39.02
CA ASN A 266 33.36 3.44 -39.33
C ASN A 266 33.58 2.72 -40.65
#